data_AF-A0A1I8HQ67-F1
#
_entry.id   AF-A0A1I8HQ67-F1
#
_cell.length_a   1.000
_cell.length_b   1.000
_cell.length_c   1.000
_cell.angle_alpha   90.00
_cell.angle_beta   90.00
_cell.angle_gamma   90.00
#
_symmetry.space_group_name_H-M   'P 1'
#
loop_
_entity.id
_entity.type
_entity.pdbx_description
1 polymer ?
#
loop_
_entity_poly.entity_id
_entity_poly.type
_entity_poly.pdbx_seq_one_letter_code
_entity_poly.pdbx_strand_id
1 'polypeptide(L)'
;MIRNLPPLFWKITPLVIAGMFIVSGLGLIIFGSVTYNKTVNEEDDVLGFIEAGFKTGSTLTISVGVIDFFIGLFGLGVALLNARWLHKVYSGFLIFMLLGNLITFYTLTTSANEELREITNLLKDAVQNLYGNNTRNDGQEFTDLVNKLMSETPCCGFSGNEKENIFLKTSWHENIKTKFSTINLPDQCCTTHSDKCREATDIADARNAGHVHPTDCINELYKDYGRELFAVFVEVTLSTIMQIVSGVYTVLLLMYGPETKD
;
A
#
# COMPACT_ATOMS: atom_id res chain seq x y z
N MET A 1 -15.88 -19.83 -38.37
CA MET A 1 -16.60 -18.76 -37.63
C MET A 1 -15.71 -17.52 -37.42
N ILE A 2 -14.47 -17.66 -36.95
CA ILE A 2 -13.54 -16.54 -36.65
C ILE A 2 -13.12 -15.71 -37.88
N ARG A 3 -12.95 -16.33 -39.07
CA ARG A 3 -12.63 -15.61 -40.32
C ARG A 3 -13.71 -14.63 -40.80
N ASN A 4 -14.94 -14.72 -40.28
CA ASN A 4 -16.05 -13.86 -40.68
C ASN A 4 -16.30 -12.71 -39.67
N LEU A 5 -15.35 -12.46 -38.75
CA LEU A 5 -15.46 -11.32 -37.83
C LEU A 5 -15.49 -10.00 -38.63
N PRO A 6 -16.32 -9.02 -38.21
CA PRO A 6 -16.42 -7.76 -38.92
C PRO A 6 -15.06 -7.07 -39.00
N PRO A 7 -14.71 -6.37 -40.10
CA PRO A 7 -13.47 -5.60 -40.19
C PRO A 7 -13.35 -4.52 -39.09
N LEU A 8 -14.49 -4.09 -38.54
CA LEU A 8 -14.56 -3.17 -37.41
C LEU A 8 -14.02 -3.78 -36.10
N PHE A 9 -14.22 -5.09 -35.90
CA PHE A 9 -13.76 -5.81 -34.70
C PHE A 9 -12.24 -5.74 -34.55
N TRP A 10 -11.50 -5.93 -35.65
CA TRP A 10 -10.03 -5.87 -35.69
C TRP A 10 -9.45 -4.48 -35.47
N LYS A 11 -10.27 -3.42 -35.56
CA LYS A 11 -9.83 -2.04 -35.29
C LYS A 11 -10.20 -1.58 -33.88
N ILE A 12 -11.41 -1.90 -33.42
CA ILE A 12 -11.92 -1.43 -32.14
C ILE A 12 -11.31 -2.19 -30.96
N THR A 13 -11.18 -3.51 -31.06
CA THR A 13 -10.71 -4.35 -29.94
C THR A 13 -9.37 -3.90 -29.35
N PRO A 14 -8.30 -3.68 -30.15
CA PRO A 14 -7.01 -3.26 -29.59
C PRO A 14 -7.05 -1.83 -29.03
N LEU A 15 -7.89 -0.94 -29.58
CA LEU A 15 -8.12 0.40 -29.03
C LEU A 15 -8.79 0.34 -27.65
N VAL A 16 -9.80 -0.53 -27.48
CA VAL A 16 -10.49 -0.70 -26.20
C VAL A 16 -9.52 -1.26 -25.16
N ILE A 17 -8.74 -2.29 -25.50
CA ILE A 17 -7.75 -2.89 -24.60
C ILE A 17 -6.69 -1.86 -24.19
N ALA A 18 -6.11 -1.13 -25.15
CA ALA A 18 -5.15 -0.07 -24.87
C ALA A 18 -5.73 1.03 -23.98
N GLY A 19 -6.98 1.45 -24.24
CA GLY A 19 -7.69 2.42 -23.42
C GLY A 19 -7.91 1.97 -21.98
N MET A 20 -8.23 0.69 -21.76
CA MET A 20 -8.38 0.14 -20.41
C MET A 20 -7.07 0.21 -19.61
N PHE A 21 -5.94 -0.17 -20.21
CA PHE A 21 -4.62 -0.05 -19.56
C PHE A 21 -4.24 1.41 -19.24
N ILE A 22 -4.56 2.35 -20.12
CA ILE A 22 -4.31 3.78 -19.87
C ILE A 22 -5.14 4.25 -18.67
N VAL A 23 -6.43 3.93 -18.65
CA VAL A 23 -7.35 4.37 -17.59
C VAL A 23 -6.98 3.73 -16.25
N SER A 24 -6.65 2.44 -16.22
CA SER A 24 -6.24 1.75 -14.99
C SER A 24 -4.90 2.27 -14.48
N GLY A 25 -3.91 2.43 -15.36
CA GLY A 25 -2.60 2.98 -15.04
C GLY A 25 -2.69 4.40 -14.46
N LEU A 26 -3.47 5.29 -15.08
CA LEU A 26 -3.72 6.63 -14.54
C LEU A 26 -4.44 6.58 -13.18
N GLY A 27 -5.41 5.69 -13.02
CA GLY A 27 -6.12 5.48 -11.76
C GLY A 27 -5.17 5.13 -10.62
N LEU A 28 -4.24 4.21 -10.85
CA LEU A 28 -3.22 3.82 -9.86
C LEU A 28 -2.21 4.92 -9.57
N ILE A 29 -1.75 5.65 -10.59
CA ILE A 29 -0.82 6.77 -10.38
C ILE A 29 -1.49 7.83 -9.48
N ILE A 30 -2.76 8.17 -9.75
CA ILE A 30 -3.51 9.14 -8.94
C ILE A 30 -3.71 8.60 -7.52
N PHE A 31 -4.19 7.36 -7.39
CA PHE A 31 -4.43 6.73 -6.10
C PHE A 31 -3.15 6.68 -5.25
N GLY A 32 -2.07 6.15 -5.80
CA GLY A 32 -0.77 6.07 -5.12
C GLY A 32 -0.18 7.45 -4.80
N SER A 33 -0.34 8.45 -5.67
CA SER A 33 0.14 9.82 -5.40
C SER A 33 -0.64 10.50 -4.28
N VAL A 34 -1.97 10.26 -4.19
CA VAL A 34 -2.79 10.78 -3.09
C VAL A 34 -2.39 10.13 -1.77
N THR A 35 -2.15 8.82 -1.74
CA THR A 35 -1.68 8.13 -0.53
C THR A 35 -0.27 8.59 -0.15
N TYR A 36 0.63 8.72 -1.12
CA TYR A 36 2.00 9.23 -0.92
C TYR A 36 2.02 10.64 -0.31
N ASN A 37 1.23 11.57 -0.84
CA ASN A 37 1.18 12.95 -0.34
C ASN A 37 0.54 13.06 1.05
N LYS A 38 -0.40 12.17 1.40
CA LYS A 38 -0.92 12.10 2.77
C LYS A 38 0.16 11.70 3.76
N THR A 39 1.10 10.84 3.36
CA THR A 39 2.19 10.38 4.21
C THR A 39 3.40 11.33 4.28
N VAL A 40 3.60 12.21 3.28
CA VAL A 40 4.78 13.08 3.17
C VAL A 40 4.60 14.49 3.77
N ASN A 41 3.37 14.95 4.01
CA ASN A 41 3.13 16.27 4.60
C ASN A 41 3.38 16.34 6.12
N GLU A 42 3.86 15.26 6.74
CA GLU A 42 4.33 15.24 8.12
C GLU A 42 5.86 15.16 8.11
N GLU A 43 6.54 16.31 7.97
CA GLU A 43 7.99 16.40 8.13
C GLU A 43 8.39 16.12 9.59
N ASP A 44 8.95 14.95 9.88
CA ASP A 44 9.90 14.70 10.99
C ASP A 44 10.72 13.43 10.67
N ASP A 45 12.06 13.49 10.82
CA ASP A 45 13.05 12.55 10.26
C ASP A 45 12.92 11.07 10.71
N VAL A 46 12.15 10.79 11.78
CA VAL A 46 11.91 9.41 12.27
C VAL A 46 10.56 8.85 11.79
N LEU A 47 9.66 9.68 11.25
CA LEU A 47 8.56 9.22 10.39
C LEU A 47 9.12 8.40 9.23
N GLY A 48 10.36 8.67 8.81
CA GLY A 48 11.06 8.00 7.73
C GLY A 48 11.03 6.47 7.74
N PHE A 49 10.89 5.78 8.89
CA PHE A 49 10.75 4.31 8.93
C PHE A 49 9.32 3.81 8.66
N ILE A 50 8.32 4.46 9.28
CA ILE A 50 6.91 4.13 9.04
C ILE A 50 6.51 4.62 7.65
N GLU A 51 6.89 5.85 7.33
CA GLU A 51 6.86 6.44 6.01
C GLU A 51 7.59 5.53 5.03
N ALA A 52 8.78 4.99 5.29
CA ALA A 52 9.43 4.06 4.35
C ALA A 52 8.55 2.85 4.02
N GLY A 53 7.82 2.27 4.97
CA GLY A 53 6.87 1.19 4.70
C GLY A 53 5.71 1.63 3.81
N PHE A 54 5.02 2.72 4.16
CA PHE A 54 3.89 3.26 3.37
C PHE A 54 4.31 3.86 2.04
N LYS A 55 5.48 4.49 1.99
CA LYS A 55 6.16 5.03 0.82
C LYS A 55 6.58 3.90 -0.09
N THR A 56 7.06 2.78 0.44
CA THR A 56 7.34 1.58 -0.36
C THR A 56 6.04 1.07 -0.98
N GLY A 57 4.96 0.92 -0.21
CA GLY A 57 3.64 0.54 -0.73
C GLY A 57 3.12 1.49 -1.82
N SER A 58 3.10 2.79 -1.54
CA SER A 58 2.65 3.82 -2.48
C SER A 58 3.54 3.91 -3.72
N THR A 59 4.86 3.77 -3.56
CA THR A 59 5.83 3.76 -4.67
C THR A 59 5.63 2.52 -5.54
N LEU A 60 5.35 1.35 -4.95
CA LEU A 60 4.98 0.14 -5.70
C LEU A 60 3.69 0.37 -6.50
N THR A 61 2.64 0.89 -5.88
CA THR A 61 1.36 1.22 -6.54
C THR A 61 1.56 2.18 -7.72
N ILE A 62 2.33 3.26 -7.54
CA ILE A 62 2.66 4.21 -8.61
C ILE A 62 3.45 3.53 -9.72
N SER A 63 4.44 2.71 -9.37
CA SER A 63 5.31 2.03 -10.33
C SER A 63 4.52 1.09 -11.25
N VAL A 64 3.60 0.31 -10.68
CA VAL A 64 2.69 -0.57 -11.45
C VAL A 64 1.82 0.27 -12.39
N GLY A 65 1.23 1.36 -11.89
CA GLY A 65 0.40 2.24 -12.71
C GLY A 65 1.14 2.89 -13.88
N VAL A 66 2.39 3.30 -13.69
CA VAL A 66 3.25 3.84 -14.76
C VAL A 66 3.51 2.79 -15.84
N ILE A 67 3.78 1.55 -15.44
CA ILE A 67 4.01 0.44 -16.37
C ILE A 67 2.76 0.17 -17.21
N ASP A 68 1.58 0.06 -16.58
CA ASP A 68 0.32 -0.17 -17.29
C ASP A 68 -0.03 1.00 -18.23
N PHE A 69 0.24 2.24 -17.82
CA PHE A 69 0.08 3.41 -18.67
C PHE A 69 0.92 3.32 -19.95
N PHE A 70 2.20 2.94 -19.84
CA PHE A 70 3.07 2.75 -21.01
C PHE A 70 2.68 1.56 -21.87
N ILE A 71 2.22 0.45 -21.27
CA ILE A 71 1.64 -0.69 -22.01
C ILE A 71 0.46 -0.22 -22.85
N GLY A 72 -0.41 0.61 -22.26
CA GLY A 72 -1.57 1.19 -22.93
C GLY A 72 -1.18 2.13 -24.08
N LEU A 73 -0.22 3.04 -23.88
CA LEU A 73 0.28 3.93 -24.94
C LEU A 73 0.91 3.14 -26.10
N PHE A 74 1.69 2.11 -25.80
CA PHE A 74 2.29 1.27 -26.83
C PHE A 74 1.23 0.47 -27.58
N GLY A 75 0.23 -0.09 -26.88
CA GLY A 75 -0.93 -0.75 -27.48
C GLY A 75 -1.75 0.18 -28.38
N LEU A 76 -1.90 1.45 -27.99
CA LEU A 76 -2.56 2.47 -28.82
C LEU A 76 -1.78 2.71 -30.12
N GLY A 77 -0.45 2.84 -30.04
CA GLY A 77 0.42 2.95 -31.22
C GLY A 77 0.32 1.74 -32.15
N VAL A 78 0.30 0.53 -31.58
CA VAL A 78 0.11 -0.74 -32.31
C VAL A 78 -1.21 -0.74 -33.08
N ALA A 79 -2.29 -0.30 -32.43
CA ALA A 79 -3.63 -0.23 -33.02
C ALA A 79 -3.72 0.79 -34.17
N LEU A 80 -3.08 1.96 -34.03
CA LEU A 80 -3.15 3.04 -35.01
C LEU A 80 -2.25 2.81 -36.23
N LEU A 81 -1.03 2.31 -36.03
CA LEU A 81 -0.08 2.07 -37.11
C LEU A 81 -0.43 0.81 -37.91
N ASN A 82 -1.12 -0.15 -37.29
CA ASN A 82 -1.63 -1.36 -37.94
C ASN A 82 -0.57 -2.20 -38.68
N ALA A 83 0.69 -2.08 -38.27
CA ALA A 83 1.83 -2.83 -38.83
C ALA A 83 1.93 -4.21 -38.16
N ARG A 84 2.10 -5.28 -38.95
CA ARG A 84 2.12 -6.66 -38.43
C ARG A 84 3.36 -6.95 -37.58
N TRP A 85 4.52 -6.40 -37.94
CA TRP A 85 5.74 -6.58 -37.15
C TRP A 85 5.60 -5.95 -35.76
N LEU A 86 4.89 -4.82 -35.66
CA LEU A 86 4.67 -4.12 -34.39
C LEU A 86 3.79 -4.93 -33.45
N HIS A 87 2.78 -5.64 -33.97
CA HIS A 87 1.97 -6.59 -33.19
C HIS A 87 2.81 -7.76 -32.67
N LYS A 88 3.78 -8.27 -33.44
CA LYS A 88 4.69 -9.33 -32.97
C LYS A 88 5.58 -8.85 -31.82
N VAL A 89 6.15 -7.65 -31.96
CA VAL A 89 6.97 -7.03 -30.89
C VAL A 89 6.13 -6.80 -29.63
N TYR A 90 4.92 -6.25 -29.79
CA TYR A 90 3.99 -6.03 -28.69
C TYR A 90 3.59 -7.33 -27.99
N SER A 91 3.32 -8.40 -28.74
CA SER A 91 3.04 -9.72 -28.15
C SER A 91 4.21 -10.26 -27.33
N GLY A 92 5.45 -10.09 -27.80
CA GLY A 92 6.63 -10.50 -27.04
C GLY A 92 6.77 -9.71 -25.73
N PHE A 93 6.53 -8.40 -25.79
CA PHE A 93 6.54 -7.53 -24.61
C PHE A 93 5.45 -7.91 -23.60
N LEU A 94 4.22 -8.19 -24.05
CA LEU A 94 3.13 -8.63 -23.17
C LEU A 94 3.44 -9.97 -22.48
N ILE A 95 4.08 -10.91 -23.17
CA ILE A 95 4.50 -12.18 -22.55
C ILE A 95 5.56 -11.93 -21.47
N PHE A 96 6.53 -11.06 -21.72
CA PHE A 96 7.52 -10.68 -20.72
C PHE A 96 6.88 -10.06 -19.48
N MET A 97 5.93 -9.12 -19.68
CA MET A 97 5.18 -8.50 -18.59
C MET A 97 4.31 -9.49 -17.82
N LEU A 98 3.70 -10.46 -18.51
CA LEU A 98 2.90 -11.52 -17.89
C LEU A 98 3.74 -12.35 -16.91
N LEU A 99 4.98 -12.69 -17.28
CA LEU A 99 5.90 -13.38 -16.38
C LEU A 99 6.24 -12.52 -15.15
N GLY A 100 6.45 -11.21 -15.34
CA GLY A 100 6.66 -10.27 -14.24
C GLY A 100 5.46 -10.19 -13.28
N ASN A 101 4.24 -10.17 -13.82
CA ASN A 101 3.01 -10.17 -13.03
C ASN A 101 2.84 -11.47 -12.24
N LEU A 102 3.18 -12.63 -12.82
CA LEU A 102 3.14 -13.91 -12.12
C LEU A 102 4.14 -13.97 -10.95
N ILE A 103 5.34 -13.43 -11.13
CA ILE A 103 6.34 -13.32 -10.05
C ILE A 103 5.80 -12.41 -8.95
N THR A 104 5.28 -11.24 -9.31
CA THR A 104 4.71 -10.26 -8.36
C THR A 104 3.53 -10.86 -7.59
N PHE A 105 2.65 -11.59 -8.26
CA PHE A 105 1.54 -12.29 -7.63
C PHE A 105 2.05 -13.33 -6.62
N TYR A 106 3.04 -14.14 -7.01
CA TYR A 106 3.65 -15.12 -6.12
C TYR A 106 4.22 -14.45 -4.87
N THR A 107 5.06 -13.41 -5.03
CA THR A 107 5.69 -12.71 -3.90
C THR A 107 4.66 -12.05 -2.98
N LEU A 108 3.63 -11.41 -3.53
CA LEU A 108 2.57 -10.79 -2.73
C LEU A 108 1.80 -11.84 -1.90
N THR A 109 1.54 -13.02 -2.46
CA THR A 109 0.81 -14.08 -1.73
C THR A 109 1.64 -14.78 -0.67
N THR A 110 2.95 -14.93 -0.88
CA THR A 110 3.82 -15.64 0.05
C THR A 110 4.41 -14.74 1.13
N SER A 111 4.79 -13.51 0.76
CA SER A 111 5.65 -12.66 1.58
C SER A 111 4.91 -11.54 2.29
N ALA A 112 3.68 -11.20 1.88
CA ALA A 112 2.94 -10.09 2.48
C ALA A 112 2.77 -10.24 4.00
N ASN A 113 2.49 -11.45 4.50
CA ASN A 113 2.35 -11.68 5.94
C ASN A 113 3.70 -11.60 6.68
N GLU A 114 4.80 -11.98 6.02
CA GLU A 114 6.13 -11.96 6.62
C GLU A 114 6.68 -10.53 6.71
N GLU A 115 6.57 -9.76 5.62
CA GLU A 115 6.95 -8.34 5.56
C GLU A 115 6.15 -7.52 6.57
N LEU A 116 4.84 -7.77 6.66
CA LEU A 116 3.99 -7.12 7.66
C LEU A 116 4.43 -7.40 9.09
N ARG A 117 4.76 -8.67 9.39
CA ARG A 117 5.23 -9.08 10.71
C ARG A 117 6.59 -8.45 11.05
N GLU A 118 7.48 -8.36 10.07
CA GLU A 118 8.80 -7.73 10.25
C GLU A 118 8.67 -6.24 10.55
N ILE A 119 7.91 -5.49 9.75
CA ILE A 119 7.63 -4.06 9.98
C ILE A 119 7.03 -3.84 11.38
N THR A 120 6.14 -4.74 11.79
CA THR A 120 5.48 -4.67 13.11
C THR A 120 6.43 -4.89 14.26
N ASN A 121 7.32 -5.87 14.13
CA ASN A 121 8.33 -6.13 15.15
C ASN A 121 9.33 -4.98 15.24
N LEU A 122 9.74 -4.41 14.11
CA LEU A 122 10.60 -3.23 14.07
C LEU A 122 9.93 -2.02 14.74
N LEU A 123 8.65 -1.78 14.45
CA LEU A 123 7.90 -0.69 15.07
C LEU A 123 7.71 -0.91 16.58
N LYS A 124 7.39 -2.14 16.98
CA LYS A 124 7.28 -2.55 18.39
C LYS A 124 8.58 -2.30 19.14
N ASP A 125 9.71 -2.68 18.55
CA ASP A 125 11.05 -2.48 19.11
C ASP A 125 11.42 -0.98 19.18
N ALA A 126 11.15 -0.22 18.12
CA ALA A 126 11.36 1.23 18.10
C ALA A 126 10.55 1.93 19.21
N VAL A 127 9.28 1.56 19.41
CA VAL A 127 8.46 2.12 20.50
C VAL A 127 9.06 1.80 21.86
N GLN A 128 9.49 0.56 22.10
CA GLN A 128 10.09 0.17 23.38
C GLN A 128 11.39 0.93 23.68
N ASN A 129 12.24 1.12 22.67
CA ASN A 129 13.60 1.64 22.86
C ASN A 129 13.71 3.17 22.74
N LEU A 130 12.83 3.83 21.96
CA LEU A 130 12.92 5.26 21.66
C LEU A 130 11.84 6.10 22.35
N TYR A 131 10.66 5.56 22.62
CA TYR A 131 9.56 6.35 23.19
C TYR A 131 9.85 6.82 24.63
N GLY A 132 9.82 8.14 24.81
CA GLY A 132 10.19 8.86 26.03
C GLY A 132 11.67 8.86 26.36
N ASN A 133 12.54 8.43 25.43
CA ASN A 133 13.97 8.55 25.60
C ASN A 133 14.45 9.96 25.21
N ASN A 134 14.41 10.87 26.17
CA ASN A 134 14.78 12.26 25.93
C ASN A 134 16.30 12.51 25.93
N THR A 135 17.13 11.46 26.07
CA THR A 135 18.60 11.62 26.15
C THR A 135 19.28 11.74 24.80
N ARG A 136 18.58 11.36 23.73
CA ARG A 136 19.05 11.41 22.35
C ARG A 136 18.01 12.15 21.51
N ASN A 137 18.48 12.87 20.47
CA ASN A 137 17.59 13.63 19.58
C ASN A 137 16.60 12.71 18.85
N ASP A 138 17.04 11.53 18.42
CA ASP A 138 16.21 10.53 17.75
C ASP A 138 15.05 10.01 18.62
N GLY A 139 15.26 9.88 19.94
CA GLY A 139 14.21 9.50 20.88
C GLY A 139 13.17 10.60 21.14
N GLN A 140 13.59 11.88 21.13
CA GLN A 140 12.66 13.01 21.26
C GLN A 140 11.78 13.12 20.02
N GLU A 141 12.40 13.14 18.83
CA GLU A 141 11.70 13.18 17.54
C GLU A 141 10.73 12.00 17.40
N PHE A 142 11.17 10.78 17.75
CA PHE A 142 10.30 9.60 17.73
C PHE A 142 9.12 9.69 18.72
N THR A 143 9.32 10.30 19.89
CA THR A 143 8.25 10.46 20.88
C THR A 143 7.18 11.43 20.39
N ASP A 144 7.59 12.56 19.83
CA ASP A 144 6.69 13.56 19.26
C ASP A 144 5.91 12.97 18.08
N LEU A 145 6.57 12.16 17.27
CA LEU A 145 5.97 11.41 16.18
C LEU A 145 4.83 10.50 16.63
N VAL A 146 5.11 9.63 17.59
CA VAL A 146 4.15 8.65 18.09
C VAL A 146 2.97 9.36 18.74
N ASN A 147 3.22 10.46 19.46
CA ASN A 147 2.18 11.30 20.03
C ASN A 147 1.31 11.95 18.95
N LYS A 148 1.91 12.45 17.87
CA LYS A 148 1.19 13.03 16.73
C LYS A 148 0.32 11.99 16.04
N LEU A 149 0.89 10.81 15.76
CA LEU A 149 0.16 9.69 15.15
C LEU A 149 -1.07 9.29 15.96
N MET A 150 -0.94 9.14 17.29
CA MET A 150 -2.07 8.84 18.18
C MET A 150 -3.10 9.98 18.25
N SER A 151 -2.69 11.23 18.02
CA SER A 151 -3.59 12.37 18.00
C SER A 151 -4.35 12.54 16.69
N GLU A 152 -3.71 12.25 15.55
CA GLU A 152 -4.33 12.39 14.22
C GLU A 152 -5.13 11.14 13.83
N THR A 153 -4.64 9.96 14.21
CA THR A 153 -5.31 8.69 14.02
C THR A 153 -5.81 8.22 15.39
N PRO A 154 -7.13 8.11 15.63
CA PRO A 154 -7.70 7.82 16.95
C PRO A 154 -7.44 6.37 17.38
N CYS A 155 -6.19 6.07 17.70
CA CYS A 155 -5.64 4.77 18.06
C CYS A 155 -4.77 4.91 19.32
N CYS A 156 -4.53 3.80 20.01
CA CYS A 156 -3.65 3.76 21.18
C CYS A 156 -2.93 2.42 21.27
N GLY A 157 -1.61 2.45 21.42
CA GLY A 157 -0.79 1.24 21.55
C GLY A 157 -0.15 0.81 20.23
N PHE A 158 0.93 0.04 20.37
CA PHE A 158 1.77 -0.46 19.27
C PHE A 158 2.20 -1.90 19.52
N SER A 159 1.35 -2.68 20.17
CA SER A 159 1.70 -4.06 20.53
C SER A 159 1.22 -5.07 19.50
N GLY A 160 0.31 -4.66 18.59
CA GLY A 160 -0.49 -5.55 17.74
C GLY A 160 -1.57 -6.32 18.51
N ASN A 161 -1.70 -6.06 19.82
CA ASN A 161 -2.70 -6.67 20.69
C ASN A 161 -3.39 -5.58 21.50
N GLU A 162 -4.66 -5.36 21.22
CA GLU A 162 -5.49 -4.32 21.81
C GLU A 162 -5.57 -4.35 23.35
N LYS A 163 -5.14 -5.44 23.98
CA LYS A 163 -5.09 -5.62 25.43
C LYS A 163 -3.73 -5.30 26.04
N GLU A 164 -2.65 -5.28 25.26
CA GLU A 164 -1.29 -5.09 25.77
C GLU A 164 -0.91 -3.60 25.81
N ASN A 165 -0.58 -3.11 27.01
CA ASN A 165 0.02 -1.79 27.19
C ASN A 165 1.53 -1.85 26.94
N ILE A 166 1.95 -1.55 25.70
CA ILE A 166 3.37 -1.51 25.36
C ILE A 166 4.12 -0.37 26.07
N PHE A 167 3.43 0.72 26.43
CA PHE A 167 4.07 1.89 27.04
C PHE A 167 4.68 1.57 28.40
N LEU A 168 4.16 0.58 29.12
CA LEU A 168 4.74 0.10 30.38
C LEU A 168 6.18 -0.44 30.23
N LYS A 169 6.60 -0.77 29.00
CA LYS A 169 7.93 -1.28 28.67
C LYS A 169 8.85 -0.22 28.07
N THR A 170 8.44 1.05 28.06
CA THR A 170 9.18 2.15 27.43
C THR A 170 9.91 3.00 28.46
N SER A 171 10.95 3.70 28.02
CA SER A 171 11.68 4.68 28.85
C SER A 171 10.75 5.78 29.38
N TRP A 172 9.71 6.15 28.62
CA TRP A 172 8.65 7.08 29.06
C TRP A 172 8.03 6.66 30.39
N HIS A 173 7.62 5.39 30.52
CA HIS A 173 6.95 4.90 31.72
C HIS A 173 7.90 4.84 32.91
N GLU A 174 9.15 4.41 32.69
CA GLU A 174 10.18 4.45 33.74
C GLU A 174 10.37 5.88 34.29
N ASN A 175 10.46 6.86 33.39
CA ASN A 175 10.61 8.27 33.75
C ASN A 175 9.39 8.81 34.52
N ILE A 176 8.18 8.51 34.06
CA ILE A 176 6.96 8.99 34.71
C ILE A 176 6.71 8.31 36.05
N LYS A 177 7.02 7.03 36.19
CA LYS A 177 6.84 6.30 37.45
C LYS A 177 7.60 6.91 38.63
N THR A 178 8.70 7.61 38.37
CA THR A 178 9.44 8.36 39.40
C THR A 178 8.68 9.57 39.94
N LYS A 179 7.74 10.12 39.16
CA LYS A 179 6.94 11.31 39.49
C LYS A 179 5.49 10.98 39.83
N PHE A 180 4.91 9.98 39.16
CA PHE A 180 3.51 9.58 39.27
C PHE A 180 3.42 8.05 39.21
N SER A 181 2.99 7.41 40.29
CA SER A 181 2.89 5.96 40.37
C SER A 181 1.65 5.37 39.70
N THR A 182 0.64 6.20 39.39
CA THR A 182 -0.64 5.77 38.84
C THR A 182 -0.77 5.97 37.33
N ILE A 183 0.11 6.75 36.70
CA ILE A 183 0.04 7.04 35.26
C ILE A 183 0.65 5.88 34.45
N ASN A 184 -0.21 5.23 33.66
CA ASN A 184 0.10 4.03 32.87
C ASN A 184 -0.01 4.28 31.35
N LEU A 185 -0.67 5.34 30.92
CA LEU A 185 -0.90 5.65 29.50
C LEU A 185 -0.56 7.11 29.15
N PRO A 186 -0.01 7.36 27.94
CA PRO A 186 0.15 8.71 27.41
C PRO A 186 -1.18 9.44 27.23
N ASP A 187 -1.13 10.76 27.22
CA ASP A 187 -2.33 11.60 27.09
C ASP A 187 -3.03 11.42 25.75
N GLN A 188 -2.24 11.22 24.70
CA GLN A 188 -2.70 11.07 23.33
C GLN A 188 -3.44 9.75 23.11
N CYS A 189 -3.29 8.78 24.02
CA CYS A 189 -4.10 7.57 24.02
C CYS A 189 -5.55 7.80 24.48
N CYS A 190 -5.81 8.93 25.14
CA CYS A 190 -7.07 9.21 25.80
C CYS A 190 -8.03 9.95 24.88
N THR A 191 -9.25 9.45 24.76
CA THR A 191 -10.34 10.12 23.99
C THR A 191 -10.77 11.43 24.62
N THR A 192 -10.60 11.54 25.94
CA THR A 192 -10.85 12.71 26.77
C THR A 192 -9.79 12.76 27.86
N HIS A 193 -9.27 13.95 28.17
CA HIS A 193 -8.34 14.15 29.29
C HIS A 193 -9.06 13.83 30.60
N SER A 194 -8.98 12.56 31.01
CA SER A 194 -9.58 12.04 32.22
C SER A 194 -8.57 11.16 32.93
N ASP A 195 -8.52 11.30 34.27
CA ASP A 195 -7.64 10.49 35.10
C ASP A 195 -7.96 8.99 34.94
N LYS A 196 -9.22 8.66 34.64
CA LYS A 196 -9.69 7.31 34.33
C LYS A 196 -8.99 6.65 33.14
N CYS A 197 -8.56 7.44 32.15
CA CYS A 197 -7.76 6.93 31.04
C CYS A 197 -6.30 6.71 31.47
N ARG A 198 -5.66 7.76 32.00
CA ARG A 198 -4.23 7.73 32.35
C ARG A 198 -3.89 6.64 33.36
N GLU A 199 -4.81 6.37 34.28
CA GLU A 199 -4.63 5.41 35.36
C GLU A 199 -5.11 3.99 35.02
N ALA A 200 -5.60 3.77 33.80
CA ALA A 200 -6.11 2.47 33.38
C ALA A 200 -5.01 1.39 33.43
N THR A 201 -5.21 0.37 34.27
CA THR A 201 -4.37 -0.82 34.32
C THR A 201 -4.81 -1.87 33.31
N ASP A 202 -6.12 -1.95 33.05
CA ASP A 202 -6.71 -2.78 32.00
C ASP A 202 -7.13 -1.89 30.82
N ILE A 203 -6.35 -1.96 29.74
CA ILE A 203 -6.63 -1.18 28.52
C ILE A 203 -7.95 -1.62 27.88
N ALA A 204 -8.29 -2.92 27.91
CA ALA A 204 -9.48 -3.41 27.25
C ALA A 204 -10.75 -2.85 27.91
N ASP A 205 -10.78 -2.82 29.24
CA ASP A 205 -11.89 -2.22 29.98
C ASP A 205 -11.98 -0.70 29.77
N ALA A 206 -10.84 0.00 29.75
CA ALA A 206 -10.82 1.44 29.49
C ALA A 206 -11.25 1.80 28.06
N ARG A 207 -10.95 0.94 27.07
CA ARG A 207 -11.45 1.06 25.69
C ARG A 207 -12.95 0.82 25.62
N ASN A 208 -13.46 -0.24 26.26
CA ASN A 208 -14.89 -0.54 26.32
C ASN A 208 -15.69 0.57 27.01
N ALA A 209 -15.11 1.22 28.02
CA ALA A 209 -15.69 2.37 28.70
C ALA A 209 -15.58 3.69 27.89
N GLY A 210 -14.88 3.69 26.75
CA GLY A 210 -14.70 4.85 25.87
C GLY A 210 -13.69 5.88 26.38
N HIS A 211 -12.83 5.53 27.34
CA HIS A 211 -11.79 6.41 27.89
C HIS A 211 -10.49 6.39 27.07
N VAL A 212 -10.20 5.26 26.41
CA VAL A 212 -9.02 5.04 25.56
C VAL A 212 -9.47 4.83 24.12
N HIS A 213 -8.67 5.26 23.14
CA HIS A 213 -8.94 5.00 21.73
C HIS A 213 -9.16 3.51 21.45
N PRO A 214 -10.17 3.16 20.63
CA PRO A 214 -10.68 1.79 20.55
C PRO A 214 -9.72 0.82 19.86
N THR A 215 -8.89 1.29 18.93
CA THR A 215 -8.00 0.46 18.12
C THR A 215 -6.53 0.61 18.52
N ASP A 216 -5.73 -0.44 18.30
CA ASP A 216 -4.27 -0.34 18.36
C ASP A 216 -3.73 0.36 17.10
N CYS A 217 -2.70 1.19 17.23
CA CYS A 217 -2.17 1.95 16.11
C CYS A 217 -1.57 1.03 15.03
N ILE A 218 -1.00 -0.12 15.41
CA ILE A 218 -0.50 -1.09 14.42
C ILE A 218 -1.65 -1.67 13.59
N ASN A 219 -2.82 -1.88 14.19
CA ASN A 219 -3.99 -2.38 13.46
C ASN A 219 -4.47 -1.40 12.40
N GLU A 220 -4.43 -0.10 12.70
CA GLU A 220 -4.87 0.92 11.74
C GLU A 220 -3.83 1.14 10.64
N LEU A 221 -2.53 1.06 10.97
CA LEU A 221 -1.46 1.03 9.98
C LEU A 221 -1.59 -0.18 9.04
N TYR A 222 -1.91 -1.37 9.56
CA TYR A 222 -2.16 -2.56 8.74
C TYR A 222 -3.36 -2.41 7.81
N LYS A 223 -4.42 -1.74 8.25
CA LYS A 223 -5.62 -1.55 7.44
C LYS A 223 -5.34 -0.68 6.23
N ASP A 224 -4.53 0.36 6.39
CA ASP A 224 -4.15 1.25 5.30
C ASP A 224 -3.13 0.58 4.36
N TYR A 225 -2.08 -0.06 4.90
CA TYR A 225 -1.12 -0.80 4.09
C TYR A 225 -1.77 -1.99 3.36
N GLY A 226 -2.67 -2.70 4.03
CA GLY A 226 -3.46 -3.79 3.44
C GLY A 226 -4.39 -3.32 2.33
N ARG A 227 -4.92 -2.10 2.40
CA ARG A 227 -5.72 -1.51 1.31
C ARG A 227 -4.87 -1.25 0.06
N GLU A 228 -3.67 -0.71 0.23
CA GLU A 228 -2.70 -0.49 -0.86
C GLU A 228 -2.29 -1.82 -1.50
N LEU A 229 -1.87 -2.81 -0.69
CA LEU A 229 -1.53 -4.14 -1.20
C LEU A 229 -2.71 -4.81 -1.91
N PHE A 230 -3.92 -4.66 -1.38
CA PHE A 230 -5.12 -5.20 -2.02
C PHE A 230 -5.40 -4.51 -3.36
N ALA A 231 -5.22 -3.19 -3.47
CA ALA A 231 -5.36 -2.46 -4.73
C ALA A 231 -4.35 -2.96 -5.77
N VAL A 232 -3.07 -3.14 -5.39
CA VAL A 232 -2.04 -3.72 -6.26
C VAL A 232 -2.40 -5.16 -6.66
N PHE A 233 -2.86 -5.98 -5.74
CA PHE A 233 -3.27 -7.37 -6.01
C PHE A 233 -4.41 -7.45 -7.03
N VAL A 234 -5.44 -6.62 -6.86
CA VAL A 234 -6.57 -6.52 -7.79
C VAL A 234 -6.08 -6.07 -9.16
N GLU A 235 -5.23 -5.04 -9.24
CA GLU A 235 -4.71 -4.58 -10.52
C GLU A 235 -3.86 -5.65 -11.21
N VAL A 236 -2.91 -6.28 -10.53
CA VAL A 236 -2.05 -7.33 -11.13
C VAL A 236 -2.93 -8.46 -11.70
N THR A 237 -4.02 -8.80 -11.01
CA THR A 237 -4.99 -9.79 -11.49
C THR A 237 -5.72 -9.30 -12.76
N LEU A 238 -6.23 -8.06 -12.77
CA LEU A 238 -6.90 -7.48 -13.93
C LEU A 238 -5.96 -7.32 -15.13
N SER A 239 -4.75 -6.79 -14.90
CA SER A 239 -3.67 -6.65 -15.89
C SER A 239 -3.31 -8.01 -16.50
N THR A 240 -3.20 -9.06 -15.69
CA THR A 240 -2.98 -10.44 -16.17
C THR A 240 -4.10 -10.92 -17.10
N ILE A 241 -5.37 -10.70 -16.73
CA ILE A 241 -6.52 -11.08 -17.58
C ILE A 241 -6.48 -10.29 -18.90
N MET A 242 -6.23 -8.99 -18.83
CA MET A 242 -6.15 -8.12 -20.02
C MET A 242 -4.99 -8.52 -20.94
N GLN A 243 -3.83 -8.88 -20.38
CA GLN A 243 -2.67 -9.36 -21.14
C GLN A 243 -2.98 -10.68 -21.86
N ILE A 244 -3.67 -11.63 -21.20
CA ILE A 244 -4.10 -12.89 -21.83
C ILE A 244 -5.07 -12.60 -22.99
N VAL A 245 -6.08 -11.76 -22.78
CA VAL A 245 -7.04 -11.37 -23.81
C VAL A 245 -6.33 -10.70 -24.99
N SER A 246 -5.39 -9.79 -24.73
CA SER A 246 -4.59 -9.09 -25.73
C SER A 246 -3.66 -10.05 -26.51
N GLY A 247 -3.06 -11.02 -25.82
CA GLY A 247 -2.24 -12.06 -26.42
C GLY A 247 -3.05 -12.96 -27.36
N VAL A 248 -4.21 -13.46 -26.89
CA VAL A 248 -5.13 -14.26 -27.71
C VAL A 248 -5.59 -13.46 -28.93
N TYR A 249 -5.98 -12.19 -28.73
CA TYR A 249 -6.35 -11.30 -29.82
C TYR A 249 -5.22 -11.17 -30.86
N THR A 250 -3.99 -10.95 -30.40
CA THR A 250 -2.83 -10.77 -31.29
C THR A 250 -2.55 -12.02 -32.10
N VAL A 251 -2.63 -13.20 -31.50
CA VAL A 251 -2.50 -14.49 -32.20
C VAL A 251 -3.60 -14.65 -33.27
N LEU A 252 -4.86 -14.34 -32.93
CA LEU A 252 -5.96 -14.40 -33.87
C LEU A 252 -5.80 -13.41 -35.03
N LEU A 253 -5.31 -12.20 -34.76
CA LEU A 253 -5.03 -11.17 -35.77
C LEU A 253 -3.91 -11.61 -36.72
N LEU A 254 -2.85 -12.24 -36.20
CA LEU A 254 -1.74 -12.71 -37.04
C LEU A 254 -2.14 -13.91 -37.92
N MET A 255 -3.04 -14.78 -37.45
CA MET A 255 -3.47 -15.97 -38.20
C MET A 255 -4.62 -15.70 -39.19
N TYR A 256 -5.58 -14.87 -38.80
CA TYR A 256 -6.85 -14.70 -39.51
C TYR A 256 -7.18 -13.25 -39.85
N GLY A 257 -6.40 -12.30 -39.35
CA GLY A 257 -6.64 -10.89 -39.56
C GLY A 257 -6.38 -10.47 -41.02
N PRO A 258 -6.96 -9.34 -41.44
CA PRO A 258 -6.75 -8.81 -42.78
C PRO A 258 -5.27 -8.58 -43.08
N GLU A 259 -4.87 -8.69 -44.35
CA GLU A 259 -3.55 -8.27 -44.79
C GLU A 259 -3.40 -6.76 -44.61
N THR A 260 -2.40 -6.37 -43.82
CA THR A 260 -2.05 -4.97 -43.56
C THR A 260 -0.64 -4.73 -44.09
N LYS A 261 -0.28 -3.46 -44.27
CA LYS A 261 1.00 -3.06 -44.85
C LYS A 261 2.17 -3.66 -44.04
N ASP A 262 3.08 -4.35 -44.73
CA ASP A 262 4.33 -4.85 -44.16
C ASP A 262 5.23 -3.71 -43.66
#